data_AF-A0A5Q4F1B1-F1
#
_entry.id   AF-A0A5Q4F1B1-F1
#
_cell.length_a   1.000
_cell.length_b   1.000
_cell.length_c   1.000
_cell.angle_alpha   90.00
_cell.angle_beta   90.00
_cell.angle_gamma   90.00
#
_symmetry.space_group_name_H-M   'P 1'
#
loop_
_entity.id
_entity.type
_entity.pdbx_description
1 polymer ?
#
loop_
_entity_poly.entity_id
_entity_poly.type
_entity_poly.pdbx_seq_one_letter_code
_entity_poly.pdbx_strand_id
1 'polypeptide(L)'
;MSREPGDRAVYRWAPAGLGAAALVALLGALVVRGEISLAFLSLFVVLLPAALAASLLRWSPWPQPDERRHDEGRVDWRRVLVLCGAGLLIAALVTLVLGVAWSGGRLGNVLLVAGVLLMPPAAIVVALGWLLGRAHRLAEGLRPGERLELEAREHWGVFLPAAGVLGLALLLALGPFGVIGYSAAGVLYLLLLPAASVRALGAFLNTGLALTPDHVLIARGIFRRRTERLTRTDIMACGVQAGWTGRLLGFGTLNIICDSGRSFSVRGIADPDTFCERLGVLELHED
;
A
#
# COMPACT_ATOMS: atom_id res chain seq x y z
N MET A 1 -19.02 25.41 -12.96
CA MET A 1 -19.29 24.17 -13.73
C MET A 1 -20.50 23.46 -13.14
N SER A 2 -21.68 23.65 -13.73
CA SER A 2 -22.90 22.92 -13.41
C SER A 2 -22.83 21.51 -13.99
N ARG A 3 -22.59 20.47 -13.16
CA ARG A 3 -22.68 19.07 -13.60
C ARG A 3 -24.08 18.80 -14.15
N GLU A 4 -24.15 18.22 -15.36
CA GLU A 4 -25.41 17.88 -16.01
C GLU A 4 -26.25 16.92 -15.14
N PRO A 5 -27.59 17.06 -15.15
CA PRO A 5 -28.49 16.25 -14.32
C PRO A 5 -28.40 14.73 -14.58
N GLY A 6 -27.86 14.31 -15.73
CA GLY A 6 -27.68 12.90 -16.10
C GLY A 6 -26.68 12.14 -15.23
N ASP A 7 -25.58 12.78 -14.79
CA ASP A 7 -24.51 12.11 -14.04
C ASP A 7 -24.95 11.63 -12.65
N ARG A 8 -25.95 12.28 -12.06
CA ARG A 8 -26.45 11.90 -10.73
C ARG A 8 -27.25 10.60 -10.75
N ALA A 9 -27.87 10.27 -11.88
CA ALA A 9 -28.64 9.04 -12.00
C ALA A 9 -27.70 7.82 -12.07
N VAL A 10 -26.65 7.88 -12.90
CA VAL A 10 -25.70 6.77 -13.09
C VAL A 10 -24.99 6.42 -11.78
N TYR A 11 -24.55 7.44 -11.02
CA TYR A 11 -23.87 7.23 -9.74
C TYR A 11 -24.77 6.59 -8.66
N ARG A 12 -26.09 6.83 -8.73
CA ARG A 12 -27.06 6.31 -7.75
C ARG A 12 -27.30 4.81 -7.89
N TRP A 13 -27.21 4.28 -9.11
CA TRP A 13 -27.49 2.86 -9.41
C TRP A 13 -26.24 1.98 -9.48
N ALA A 14 -25.05 2.56 -9.61
CA ALA A 14 -23.78 1.83 -9.69
C ALA A 14 -23.58 0.75 -8.60
N PRO A 15 -23.77 1.00 -7.29
CA PRO A 15 -23.57 -0.03 -6.27
C PRO A 15 -24.61 -1.17 -6.34
N ALA A 16 -25.86 -0.87 -6.74
CA ALA A 16 -26.89 -1.88 -6.91
C ALA A 16 -26.57 -2.78 -8.13
N GLY A 17 -26.08 -2.19 -9.22
CA GLY A 17 -25.63 -2.94 -10.40
C GLY A 17 -24.44 -3.86 -10.08
N LEU A 18 -23.43 -3.36 -9.36
CA LEU A 18 -22.28 -4.16 -8.93
C LEU A 18 -22.70 -5.31 -8.00
N GLY A 19 -23.62 -5.05 -7.06
CA GLY A 19 -24.16 -6.07 -6.16
C GLY A 19 -24.93 -7.16 -6.89
N ALA A 20 -25.78 -6.78 -7.86
CA ALA A 20 -26.49 -7.74 -8.71
C ALA A 20 -25.52 -8.57 -9.56
N ALA A 21 -24.50 -7.95 -10.14
CA ALA A 21 -23.47 -8.66 -10.91
C ALA A 21 -22.67 -9.64 -10.03
N ALA A 22 -22.36 -9.28 -8.78
CA ALA A 22 -21.72 -10.17 -7.83
C ALA A 22 -22.61 -11.40 -7.52
N LEU A 23 -23.91 -11.20 -7.30
CA LEU A 23 -24.86 -12.30 -7.08
C LEU A 23 -24.96 -13.23 -8.29
N VAL A 24 -25.04 -12.68 -9.50
CA VAL A 24 -25.05 -13.46 -10.75
C VAL A 24 -23.75 -14.26 -10.88
N ALA A 25 -22.60 -13.65 -10.56
CA ALA A 25 -21.32 -14.34 -10.58
C ALA A 25 -21.27 -15.50 -9.57
N LEU A 26 -21.77 -15.29 -8.34
CA LEU A 26 -21.86 -16.35 -7.33
C LEU A 26 -22.76 -17.51 -7.78
N LEU A 27 -23.95 -17.21 -8.30
CA LEU A 27 -24.87 -18.23 -8.83
C LEU A 27 -24.26 -18.98 -10.02
N GLY A 28 -23.57 -18.27 -10.92
CA GLY A 28 -22.83 -18.87 -12.03
C GLY A 28 -21.76 -19.85 -11.55
N ALA A 29 -21.03 -19.51 -10.49
CA ALA A 29 -20.02 -20.39 -9.90
C ALA A 29 -20.62 -21.69 -9.33
N LEU A 30 -21.86 -21.64 -8.84
CA LEU A 30 -22.57 -22.79 -8.26
C LEU A 30 -23.20 -23.71 -9.31
N VAL A 31 -23.74 -23.13 -10.38
CA VAL A 31 -24.46 -23.88 -11.43
C VAL A 31 -23.49 -24.51 -12.42
N VAL A 32 -22.44 -23.78 -12.82
CA VAL A 32 -21.51 -24.23 -13.84
C VAL A 32 -20.46 -25.16 -13.24
N ARG A 33 -20.13 -26.25 -13.93
CA ARG A 33 -19.09 -27.21 -13.53
C ARG A 33 -17.80 -26.97 -14.31
N GLY A 34 -16.67 -27.36 -13.72
CA GLY A 34 -15.36 -27.30 -14.36
C GLY A 34 -14.72 -25.91 -14.29
N GLU A 35 -13.81 -25.63 -15.23
CA GLU A 35 -12.97 -24.42 -15.24
C GLU A 35 -13.79 -23.11 -15.27
N ILE A 36 -14.97 -23.13 -15.87
CA ILE A 36 -15.84 -21.95 -15.96
C ILE A 36 -16.34 -21.51 -14.57
N SER A 37 -16.49 -22.44 -13.61
CA SER A 37 -16.81 -22.11 -12.22
C SER A 37 -15.75 -21.22 -11.57
N LEU A 38 -14.47 -21.43 -11.91
CA LEU A 38 -13.35 -20.61 -11.41
C LEU A 38 -13.40 -19.19 -11.97
N ALA A 39 -13.81 -19.01 -13.23
CA ALA A 39 -13.99 -17.68 -13.82
C ALA A 39 -15.11 -16.92 -13.10
N PHE A 40 -16.23 -17.57 -12.83
CA PHE A 40 -17.34 -16.99 -12.07
C PHE A 40 -16.95 -16.68 -10.62
N LEU A 41 -16.20 -17.57 -9.97
CA LEU A 41 -15.67 -17.34 -8.63
C LEU A 41 -14.72 -16.13 -8.60
N SER A 42 -13.80 -16.03 -9.55
CA SER A 42 -12.88 -14.90 -9.66
C SER A 42 -13.65 -13.59 -9.86
N LEU A 43 -14.68 -13.61 -10.71
CA LEU A 43 -15.55 -12.47 -10.95
C LEU A 43 -16.31 -12.08 -9.67
N PHE A 44 -16.83 -13.05 -8.91
CA PHE A 44 -17.48 -12.80 -7.62
C PHE A 44 -16.54 -12.18 -6.58
N VAL A 45 -15.32 -12.72 -6.45
CA VAL A 45 -14.28 -12.23 -5.55
C VAL A 45 -13.92 -10.76 -5.85
N VAL A 46 -13.98 -10.34 -7.11
CA VAL A 46 -13.72 -8.95 -7.50
C VAL A 46 -14.95 -8.05 -7.33
N LEU A 47 -16.13 -8.51 -7.75
CA LEU A 47 -17.35 -7.70 -7.78
C LEU A 47 -17.93 -7.45 -6.39
N LEU A 48 -17.90 -8.44 -5.49
CA LEU A 48 -18.50 -8.30 -4.16
C LEU A 48 -17.83 -7.17 -3.34
N PRO A 49 -16.49 -7.10 -3.22
CA PRO A 49 -15.84 -5.99 -2.55
C PRO A 49 -16.04 -4.65 -3.25
N ALA A 50 -16.07 -4.62 -4.59
CA ALA A 50 -16.32 -3.40 -5.34
C ALA A 50 -17.72 -2.84 -5.06
N ALA A 51 -18.73 -3.71 -4.97
CA ALA A 51 -20.10 -3.33 -4.61
C ALA A 51 -20.18 -2.78 -3.18
N LEU A 52 -19.50 -3.42 -2.22
CA LEU A 52 -19.45 -2.98 -0.83
C LEU A 52 -18.68 -1.66 -0.66
N ALA A 53 -17.56 -1.51 -1.37
CA ALA A 53 -16.82 -0.25 -1.40
C ALA A 53 -17.69 0.89 -1.95
N ALA A 54 -18.38 0.67 -3.07
CA ALA A 54 -19.28 1.65 -3.67
C ALA A 54 -20.47 2.00 -2.75
N SER A 55 -21.03 1.02 -2.02
CA SER A 55 -22.12 1.28 -1.07
C SER A 55 -21.66 2.06 0.15
N LEU A 56 -20.49 1.74 0.70
CA LEU A 56 -19.86 2.48 1.82
C LEU A 56 -19.52 3.92 1.43
N LEU A 57 -18.97 4.12 0.22
CA LEU A 57 -18.68 5.46 -0.31
C LEU A 57 -19.93 6.32 -0.48
N ARG A 58 -21.08 5.70 -0.78
CA ARG A 58 -22.37 6.38 -0.89
C ARG A 58 -22.93 6.80 0.48
N TRP A 59 -22.73 5.98 1.50
CA TRP A 59 -23.25 6.23 2.85
C TRP A 59 -22.36 7.16 3.68
N SER A 60 -21.08 7.29 3.32
CA SER A 60 -20.19 8.27 3.91
C SER A 60 -20.71 9.68 3.59
N PRO A 61 -21.03 10.51 4.60
CA PRO A 61 -21.37 11.91 4.37
C PRO A 61 -20.10 12.59 3.85
N TRP A 62 -20.00 12.73 2.54
CA TRP A 62 -18.97 13.54 1.93
C TRP A 62 -19.10 14.94 2.52
N PRO A 63 -18.03 15.48 3.14
CA PRO A 63 -18.07 16.86 3.56
C PRO A 63 -18.39 17.68 2.31
N GLN A 64 -19.54 18.38 2.34
CA GLN A 64 -19.81 19.38 1.33
C GLN A 64 -18.60 20.30 1.31
N PRO A 65 -18.05 20.62 0.12
CA PRO A 65 -16.92 21.53 0.03
C PRO A 65 -17.32 22.83 0.71
N ASP A 66 -16.80 23.04 1.91
CA ASP A 66 -17.03 24.23 2.69
C ASP A 66 -16.36 25.36 1.90
N GLU A 67 -17.15 26.31 1.39
CA GLU A 67 -16.75 27.33 0.41
C GLU A 67 -15.58 28.21 0.87
N ARG A 68 -15.14 28.08 2.13
CA ARG A 68 -14.10 28.92 2.74
C ARG A 68 -12.68 28.34 2.75
N ARG A 69 -12.46 27.09 2.32
CA ARG A 69 -11.08 26.56 2.13
C ARG A 69 -10.77 26.39 0.65
N HIS A 70 -10.08 27.38 0.09
CA HIS A 70 -9.46 27.36 -1.23
C HIS A 70 -8.27 26.37 -1.37
N ASP A 71 -8.13 25.41 -0.46
CA ASP A 71 -7.25 24.25 -0.71
C ASP A 71 -8.01 23.24 -1.57
N GLU A 72 -7.95 23.50 -2.88
CA GLU A 72 -8.20 22.62 -4.03
C GLU A 72 -8.67 21.19 -3.70
N GLY A 73 -9.98 20.93 -3.87
CA GLY A 73 -10.58 19.81 -4.62
C GLY A 73 -10.07 18.37 -4.46
N ARG A 74 -9.20 18.06 -3.50
CA ARG A 74 -8.62 16.73 -3.32
C ARG A 74 -9.61 15.87 -2.57
N VAL A 75 -10.22 14.94 -3.31
CA VAL A 75 -10.88 13.75 -2.76
C VAL A 75 -10.01 13.19 -1.63
N ASP A 76 -10.59 13.03 -0.44
CA ASP A 76 -9.91 12.45 0.72
C ASP A 76 -9.69 10.94 0.48
N TRP A 77 -8.70 10.64 -0.37
CA TRP A 77 -8.33 9.30 -0.82
C TRP A 77 -8.08 8.35 0.35
N ARG A 78 -7.67 8.89 1.50
CA ARG A 78 -7.53 8.13 2.75
C ARG A 78 -8.88 7.52 3.17
N ARG A 79 -9.94 8.32 3.26
CA ARG A 79 -11.28 7.81 3.60
C ARG A 79 -11.76 6.81 2.57
N VAL A 80 -11.54 7.09 1.28
CA VAL A 80 -11.91 6.18 0.20
C VAL A 80 -11.23 4.82 0.38
N LEU A 81 -9.92 4.79 0.59
CA LEU A 81 -9.16 3.56 0.76
C LEU A 81 -9.53 2.82 2.05
N VAL A 82 -9.76 3.53 3.15
CA VAL A 82 -10.23 2.91 4.41
C VAL A 82 -11.62 2.28 4.22
N LEU A 83 -12.54 2.95 3.52
CA LEU A 83 -13.87 2.41 3.23
C LEU A 83 -13.79 1.21 2.26
N CYS A 84 -12.97 1.28 1.22
CA CYS A 84 -12.72 0.14 0.32
C CYS A 84 -12.14 -1.06 1.09
N GLY A 85 -11.15 -0.81 1.94
CA GLY A 85 -10.54 -1.84 2.79
C GLY A 85 -11.54 -2.45 3.77
N ALA A 86 -12.40 -1.62 4.40
CA ALA A 86 -13.47 -2.10 5.26
C ALA A 86 -14.49 -2.95 4.49
N GLY A 87 -14.87 -2.53 3.28
CA GLY A 87 -15.74 -3.30 2.39
C GLY A 87 -15.14 -4.67 2.03
N LEU A 88 -13.86 -4.72 1.67
CA LEU A 88 -13.11 -5.95 1.44
C LEU A 88 -13.09 -6.86 2.68
N LEU A 89 -12.85 -6.29 3.86
CA LEU A 89 -12.76 -7.06 5.11
C LEU A 89 -14.12 -7.62 5.52
N ILE A 90 -15.19 -6.84 5.39
CA ILE A 90 -16.56 -7.31 5.61
C ILE A 90 -16.90 -8.41 4.61
N ALA A 91 -16.58 -8.22 3.33
CA ALA A 91 -16.79 -9.25 2.30
C ALA A 91 -16.11 -10.56 2.68
N ALA A 92 -14.83 -10.50 3.06
CA ALA A 92 -14.03 -11.66 3.48
C ALA A 92 -14.63 -12.35 4.71
N LEU A 93 -15.05 -11.58 5.71
CA LEU A 93 -15.63 -12.12 6.94
C LEU A 93 -17.00 -12.76 6.70
N VAL A 94 -17.85 -12.12 5.89
CA VAL A 94 -19.17 -12.67 5.51
C VAL A 94 -18.99 -13.97 4.74
N THR A 95 -18.12 -14.03 3.74
CA THR A 95 -17.88 -15.27 2.98
C THR A 95 -17.26 -16.36 3.84
N LEU A 96 -16.36 -16.04 4.77
CA LEU A 96 -15.85 -17.01 5.75
C LEU A 96 -16.96 -17.56 6.66
N VAL A 97 -17.74 -16.69 7.30
CA VAL A 97 -18.82 -17.11 8.23
C VAL A 97 -19.86 -17.97 7.51
N LEU A 98 -20.31 -17.53 6.34
CA LEU A 98 -21.24 -18.29 5.52
C LEU A 98 -20.62 -19.61 5.03
N GLY A 99 -19.34 -19.59 4.66
CA GLY A 99 -18.59 -20.78 4.26
C GLY A 99 -18.51 -21.83 5.38
N VAL A 100 -18.30 -21.41 6.63
CA VAL A 100 -18.31 -22.29 7.81
C VAL A 100 -19.73 -22.80 8.08
N ALA A 101 -20.74 -21.94 8.01
CA ALA A 101 -22.14 -22.30 8.25
C ALA A 101 -22.66 -23.36 7.25
N TRP A 102 -22.20 -23.30 6.00
CA TRP A 102 -22.51 -24.29 4.95
C TRP A 102 -21.35 -25.25 4.66
N SER A 103 -20.51 -25.50 5.66
CA SER A 103 -19.40 -26.44 5.54
C SER A 103 -19.90 -27.85 5.13
N GLY A 104 -19.10 -28.54 4.32
CA GLY A 104 -19.46 -29.86 3.76
C GLY A 104 -20.16 -29.81 2.39
N GLY A 105 -20.65 -28.65 1.95
CA GLY A 105 -21.17 -28.45 0.60
C GLY A 105 -20.17 -27.78 -0.35
N ARG A 106 -20.40 -27.90 -1.67
CA ARG A 106 -19.62 -27.15 -2.69
C ARG A 106 -19.66 -25.64 -2.44
N LEU A 107 -20.83 -25.13 -2.06
CA LEU A 107 -21.06 -23.72 -1.75
C LEU A 107 -20.20 -23.27 -0.55
N GLY A 108 -20.18 -24.06 0.53
CA GLY A 108 -19.33 -23.79 1.69
C GLY A 108 -17.86 -23.68 1.32
N ASN A 109 -17.33 -24.65 0.55
CA ASN A 109 -15.94 -24.64 0.11
C ASN A 109 -15.60 -23.41 -0.75
N VAL A 110 -16.47 -23.06 -1.70
CA VAL A 110 -16.28 -21.88 -2.57
C VAL A 110 -16.25 -20.60 -1.75
N LEU A 111 -17.16 -20.45 -0.78
CA LEU A 111 -17.23 -19.28 0.10
C LEU A 111 -16.01 -19.19 1.04
N LEU A 112 -15.56 -20.32 1.59
CA LEU A 112 -14.35 -20.37 2.41
C LEU A 112 -13.13 -19.93 1.59
N VAL A 113 -12.95 -20.48 0.38
CA VAL A 113 -11.85 -20.10 -0.51
C VAL A 113 -11.91 -18.61 -0.87
N ALA A 114 -13.09 -18.11 -1.22
CA ALA A 114 -13.28 -16.68 -1.52
C ALA A 114 -12.91 -15.79 -0.32
N GLY A 115 -13.34 -16.15 0.89
CA GLY A 115 -13.03 -15.39 2.10
C GLY A 115 -11.55 -15.41 2.47
N VAL A 116 -10.89 -16.56 2.32
CA VAL A 116 -9.45 -16.71 2.52
C VAL A 116 -8.66 -15.87 1.50
N LEU A 117 -9.07 -15.86 0.23
CA LEU A 117 -8.43 -15.06 -0.82
C LEU A 117 -8.62 -13.55 -0.64
N LEU A 118 -9.72 -13.12 0.00
CA LEU A 118 -9.98 -11.69 0.22
C LEU A 118 -9.24 -11.12 1.45
N MET A 119 -8.81 -11.96 2.39
CA MET A 119 -8.18 -11.52 3.64
C MET A 119 -6.90 -10.69 3.42
N PRO A 120 -5.87 -11.16 2.67
CA PRO A 120 -4.66 -10.37 2.44
C PRO A 120 -4.87 -9.02 1.74
N PRO A 121 -5.58 -8.92 0.61
CA PRO A 121 -5.82 -7.63 -0.02
C PRO A 121 -6.65 -6.70 0.87
N ALA A 122 -7.62 -7.22 1.63
CA ALA A 122 -8.36 -6.42 2.61
C ALA A 122 -7.42 -5.80 3.65
N ALA A 123 -6.55 -6.60 4.27
CA ALA A 123 -5.60 -6.15 5.27
C ALA A 123 -4.63 -5.09 4.71
N ILE A 124 -4.12 -5.30 3.49
CA ILE A 124 -3.19 -4.39 2.83
C ILE A 124 -3.87 -3.05 2.52
N VAL A 125 -5.10 -3.06 1.98
CA VAL A 125 -5.84 -1.83 1.65
C VAL A 125 -6.23 -1.04 2.89
N VAL A 126 -6.67 -1.72 3.96
CA VAL A 126 -6.95 -1.07 5.25
C VAL A 126 -5.68 -0.43 5.82
N ALA A 127 -4.56 -1.16 5.81
CA ALA A 127 -3.28 -0.63 6.27
C ALA A 127 -2.81 0.55 5.42
N LEU A 128 -2.97 0.50 4.10
CA LEU A 128 -2.67 1.60 3.19
C LEU A 128 -3.48 2.85 3.51
N GLY A 129 -4.79 2.71 3.66
CA GLY A 129 -5.66 3.83 4.05
C GLY A 129 -5.25 4.43 5.40
N TRP A 130 -4.87 3.60 6.36
CA TRP A 130 -4.41 4.06 7.67
C TRP A 130 -3.04 4.75 7.62
N LEU A 131 -2.08 4.20 6.86
CA LEU A 131 -0.73 4.74 6.70
C LEU A 131 -0.72 6.04 5.90
N LEU A 132 -1.49 6.14 4.82
CA LEU A 132 -1.65 7.38 4.04
C LEU A 132 -2.20 8.52 4.88
N GLY A 133 -3.08 8.22 5.84
CA GLY A 133 -3.59 9.22 6.77
C GLY A 133 -2.53 9.78 7.75
N ARG A 134 -1.38 9.14 7.84
CA ARG A 134 -0.24 9.56 8.68
C ARG A 134 0.92 10.10 7.86
N ALA A 135 0.96 9.78 6.57
CA ALA A 135 1.98 10.24 5.64
C ALA A 135 1.87 11.76 5.45
N HIS A 136 2.63 12.51 6.26
CA HIS A 136 2.82 13.94 6.07
C HIS A 136 3.93 14.15 5.05
N ARG A 137 3.77 15.10 4.13
CA ARG A 137 4.85 15.41 3.19
C ARG A 137 6.01 16.02 3.95
N LEU A 138 7.24 15.78 3.48
CA LEU A 138 8.42 16.44 4.04
C LEU A 138 8.31 17.97 3.93
N ALA A 139 7.68 18.46 2.85
CA ALA A 139 7.42 19.87 2.62
C ALA A 139 6.59 20.56 3.73
N GLU A 140 5.72 19.82 4.43
CA GLU A 140 4.91 20.38 5.52
C GLU A 140 5.74 20.66 6.79
N GLY A 141 6.93 20.08 6.91
CA GLY A 141 7.85 20.30 8.04
C GLY A 141 8.83 21.45 7.84
N LEU A 142 8.80 22.11 6.68
CA LEU A 142 9.67 23.24 6.35
C LEU A 142 9.30 24.49 7.17
N ARG A 143 10.31 25.29 7.54
CA ARG A 143 10.06 26.58 8.17
C ARG A 143 9.48 27.58 7.16
N PRO A 144 8.70 28.58 7.61
CA PRO A 144 8.22 29.63 6.72
C PRO A 144 9.40 30.31 5.99
N GLY A 145 9.38 30.29 4.66
CA GLY A 145 10.44 30.84 3.80
C GLY A 145 11.55 29.85 3.40
N GLU A 146 11.60 28.65 4.00
CA GLU A 146 12.55 27.59 3.65
C GLU A 146 12.10 26.93 2.33
N ARG A 147 13.00 26.84 1.35
CA ARG A 147 12.73 26.21 0.04
C ARG A 147 13.34 24.82 -0.03
N LEU A 148 12.60 23.90 -0.61
CA LEU A 148 13.04 22.53 -0.88
C LEU A 148 14.01 22.55 -2.07
N GLU A 149 15.27 22.14 -1.86
CA GLU A 149 16.25 22.01 -2.93
C GLU A 149 16.18 20.65 -3.61
N LEU A 150 16.08 19.59 -2.79
CA LEU A 150 16.00 18.21 -3.25
C LEU A 150 15.13 17.38 -2.30
N GLU A 151 14.30 16.49 -2.84
CA GLU A 151 13.57 15.49 -2.07
C GLU A 151 13.95 14.10 -2.58
N ALA A 152 14.59 13.30 -1.74
CA ALA A 152 14.90 11.91 -2.03
C ALA A 152 13.91 11.01 -1.27
N ARG A 153 13.20 10.16 -2.00
CA ARG A 153 12.19 9.24 -1.45
C ARG A 153 12.69 7.82 -1.42
N GLU A 154 12.04 6.99 -0.62
CA GLU A 154 12.24 5.55 -0.66
C GLU A 154 11.96 5.01 -2.08
N HIS A 155 12.82 4.11 -2.55
CA HIS A 155 12.70 3.42 -3.82
C HIS A 155 11.62 2.32 -3.75
N TRP A 156 10.94 2.07 -4.87
CA TRP A 156 9.93 0.99 -4.96
C TRP A 156 10.51 -0.41 -4.71
N GLY A 157 11.84 -0.56 -4.76
CA GLY A 157 12.56 -1.78 -4.41
C GLY A 157 12.22 -2.32 -3.01
N VAL A 158 11.71 -1.48 -2.10
CA VAL A 158 11.20 -1.91 -0.79
C VAL A 158 10.07 -2.95 -0.88
N PHE A 159 9.37 -3.03 -2.02
CA PHE A 159 8.32 -4.02 -2.29
C PHE A 159 8.84 -5.37 -2.78
N LEU A 160 10.14 -5.49 -3.14
CA LEU A 160 10.73 -6.74 -3.65
C LEU A 160 10.55 -7.93 -2.68
N PRO A 161 10.75 -7.80 -1.36
CA PRO A 161 10.50 -8.90 -0.44
C PRO A 161 9.03 -9.36 -0.46
N ALA A 162 8.07 -8.44 -0.53
CA ALA A 162 6.65 -8.79 -0.60
C ALA A 162 6.30 -9.48 -1.93
N ALA A 163 6.88 -8.99 -3.05
CA ALA A 163 6.76 -9.64 -4.35
C ALA A 163 7.37 -11.04 -4.34
N GLY A 164 8.52 -11.23 -3.67
CA GLY A 164 9.16 -12.53 -3.49
C GLY A 164 8.29 -13.52 -2.71
N VAL A 165 7.66 -13.08 -1.62
CA VAL A 165 6.72 -13.92 -0.84
C VAL A 165 5.52 -14.32 -1.72
N LEU A 166 4.95 -13.39 -2.48
CA LEU A 166 3.84 -13.70 -3.40
C LEU A 166 4.27 -14.70 -4.48
N GLY A 167 5.43 -14.49 -5.11
CA GLY A 167 5.98 -15.40 -6.11
C GLY A 167 6.23 -16.80 -5.55
N LEU A 168 6.78 -16.91 -4.34
CA LEU A 168 6.99 -18.19 -3.67
C LEU A 168 5.68 -18.88 -3.30
N ALA A 169 4.68 -18.13 -2.81
CA ALA A 169 3.36 -18.67 -2.52
C ALA A 169 2.70 -19.23 -3.79
N LEU A 170 2.78 -18.51 -4.91
CA LEU A 170 2.26 -18.98 -6.21
C LEU A 170 3.01 -20.22 -6.71
N LEU A 171 4.34 -20.23 -6.60
CA LEU A 171 5.16 -21.39 -6.98
C LEU A 171 4.78 -22.64 -6.19
N LEU A 172 4.56 -22.51 -4.87
CA LEU A 172 4.16 -23.62 -4.02
C LEU A 172 2.71 -24.08 -4.27
N ALA A 173 1.82 -23.14 -4.60
CA ALA A 173 0.43 -23.44 -4.91
C ALA A 173 0.25 -24.09 -6.29
N LEU A 174 1.01 -23.67 -7.31
CA LEU A 174 0.88 -24.17 -8.67
C LEU A 174 1.87 -25.29 -8.98
N GLY A 175 2.90 -25.46 -8.16
CA GLY A 175 3.94 -26.47 -8.33
C GLY A 175 3.52 -27.87 -7.90
N PRO A 176 4.32 -28.90 -8.23
CA PRO A 176 4.01 -30.30 -7.97
C PRO A 176 4.28 -30.73 -6.51
N PHE A 177 3.99 -29.85 -5.54
CA PHE A 177 4.33 -30.06 -4.12
C PHE A 177 3.17 -30.65 -3.29
N GLY A 178 2.00 -30.84 -3.90
CA GLY A 178 0.83 -31.44 -3.28
C GLY A 178 0.33 -30.68 -2.04
N VAL A 179 -0.24 -31.43 -1.08
CA VAL A 179 -0.88 -30.88 0.14
C VAL A 179 0.07 -30.01 0.97
N ILE A 180 1.35 -30.41 1.06
CA ILE A 180 2.36 -29.66 1.80
C ILE A 180 2.60 -28.31 1.13
N GLY A 181 2.71 -28.28 -0.20
CA GLY A 181 2.82 -27.05 -0.99
C GLY A 181 1.64 -26.10 -0.78
N TYR A 182 0.41 -26.62 -0.88
CA TYR A 182 -0.80 -25.81 -0.65
C TYR A 182 -0.85 -25.22 0.76
N SER A 183 -0.47 -26.02 1.77
CA SER A 183 -0.46 -25.58 3.17
C SER A 183 0.57 -24.47 3.39
N ALA A 184 1.78 -24.64 2.86
CA ALA A 184 2.84 -23.64 2.94
C ALA A 184 2.48 -22.36 2.16
N ALA A 185 1.92 -22.49 0.96
CA ALA A 185 1.42 -21.36 0.17
C ALA A 185 0.34 -20.59 0.93
N GLY A 186 -0.59 -21.28 1.58
CA GLY A 186 -1.62 -20.67 2.43
C GLY A 186 -1.02 -19.84 3.57
N VAL A 187 -0.01 -20.38 4.28
CA VAL A 187 0.69 -19.64 5.35
C VAL A 187 1.42 -18.41 4.82
N LEU A 188 2.16 -18.54 3.72
CA LEU A 188 2.86 -17.41 3.09
C LEU A 188 1.88 -16.32 2.64
N TYR A 189 0.78 -16.72 2.02
CA TYR A 189 -0.23 -15.81 1.49
C TYR A 189 -1.03 -15.12 2.60
N LEU A 190 -1.43 -15.84 3.64
CA LEU A 190 -2.30 -15.29 4.69
C LEU A 190 -1.55 -14.50 5.76
N LEU A 191 -0.33 -14.91 6.11
CA LEU A 191 0.41 -14.30 7.21
C LEU A 191 1.57 -13.45 6.70
N LEU A 192 2.43 -14.03 5.87
CA LEU A 192 3.70 -13.39 5.53
C LEU A 192 3.52 -12.27 4.50
N LEU A 193 2.64 -12.45 3.51
CA LEU A 193 2.38 -11.45 2.48
C LEU A 193 1.81 -10.15 3.07
N PRO A 194 0.71 -10.14 3.87
CA PRO A 194 0.24 -8.92 4.52
C PRO A 194 1.31 -8.27 5.38
N ALA A 195 2.04 -9.05 6.19
CA ALA A 195 3.08 -8.51 7.06
C ALA A 195 4.21 -7.84 6.25
N ALA A 196 4.68 -8.48 5.18
CA ALA A 196 5.71 -7.95 4.30
C ALA A 196 5.22 -6.69 3.55
N SER A 197 4.00 -6.72 3.01
CA SER A 197 3.39 -5.60 2.30
C SER A 197 3.16 -4.39 3.21
N VAL A 198 2.63 -4.59 4.42
CA VAL A 198 2.40 -3.49 5.38
C VAL A 198 3.72 -2.89 5.84
N ARG A 199 4.75 -3.71 6.10
CA ARG A 199 6.09 -3.22 6.44
C ARG A 199 6.70 -2.41 5.31
N ALA A 200 6.64 -2.93 4.08
CA ALA A 200 7.16 -2.26 2.88
C ALA A 200 6.44 -0.93 2.66
N LEU A 201 5.12 -0.93 2.77
CA LEU A 201 4.32 0.27 2.60
C LEU A 201 4.57 1.33 3.69
N GLY A 202 4.74 0.88 4.93
CA GLY A 202 5.12 1.75 6.04
C GLY A 202 6.47 2.43 5.80
N ALA A 203 7.47 1.68 5.33
CA ALA A 203 8.77 2.24 4.95
C ALA A 203 8.65 3.22 3.77
N PHE A 204 7.96 2.82 2.70
CA PHE A 204 7.81 3.61 1.48
C PHE A 204 7.11 4.97 1.73
N LEU A 205 6.10 4.99 2.59
CA LEU A 205 5.33 6.21 2.86
C LEU A 205 5.93 7.12 3.94
N ASN A 206 6.71 6.57 4.88
CA ASN A 206 7.21 7.33 6.02
C ASN A 206 8.71 7.65 5.96
N THR A 207 9.47 6.97 5.08
CA THR A 207 10.90 7.22 4.89
C THR A 207 11.14 8.19 3.74
N GLY A 208 11.97 9.20 3.99
CA GLY A 208 12.40 10.14 2.97
C GLY A 208 13.33 11.21 3.54
N LEU A 209 14.00 11.89 2.64
CA LEU A 209 14.99 12.92 2.91
C LEU A 209 14.61 14.19 2.15
N ALA A 210 14.75 15.34 2.80
CA ALA A 210 14.60 16.63 2.16
C ALA A 210 15.82 17.50 2.47
N LEU A 211 16.43 18.03 1.41
CA LEU A 211 17.52 18.98 1.47
C LEU A 211 16.96 20.39 1.32
N THR A 212 17.43 21.29 2.17
CA THR A 212 17.16 22.72 2.15
C THR A 212 18.51 23.46 2.25
N PRO A 213 18.56 24.78 2.01
CA PRO A 213 19.81 25.53 2.06
C PRO A 213 20.57 25.35 3.39
N ASP A 214 19.83 25.38 4.50
CA ASP A 214 20.40 25.41 5.85
C ASP A 214 20.27 24.08 6.60
N HIS A 215 19.31 23.21 6.23
CA HIS A 215 19.00 21.98 6.95
C HIS A 215 18.80 20.76 6.06
N VAL A 216 19.05 19.58 6.63
CA VAL A 216 18.62 18.29 6.12
C VAL A 216 17.52 17.75 7.02
N LEU A 217 16.38 17.42 6.43
CA LEU A 217 15.25 16.79 7.10
C LEU A 217 15.26 15.30 6.80
N ILE A 218 15.40 14.49 7.85
CA ILE A 218 15.37 13.04 7.75
C ILE A 218 14.07 12.54 8.37
N ALA A 219 13.20 11.96 7.55
CA ALA A 219 12.05 11.21 8.04
C ALA A 219 12.30 9.71 7.90
N ARG A 220 12.07 8.97 8.98
CA ARG A 220 12.18 7.51 8.99
C ARG A 220 11.18 6.86 9.94
N GLY A 221 10.75 5.65 9.61
CA GLY A 221 9.93 4.81 10.48
C GLY A 221 8.97 3.93 9.69
N ILE A 222 8.43 2.89 10.34
CA ILE A 222 7.45 1.98 9.72
C ILE A 222 6.03 2.32 10.19
N PHE A 223 5.84 2.42 11.51
CA PHE A 223 4.52 2.71 12.13
C PHE A 223 4.40 4.10 12.74
N ARG A 224 5.54 4.65 13.20
CA ARG A 224 5.67 6.00 13.74
C ARG A 224 6.81 6.68 13.01
N ARG A 225 6.49 7.77 12.32
CA ARG A 225 7.47 8.62 11.65
C ARG A 225 8.22 9.42 12.71
N ARG A 226 9.55 9.33 12.70
CA ARG A 226 10.45 10.24 13.40
C ARG A 226 11.04 11.17 12.36
N THR A 227 10.92 12.47 12.59
CA THR A 227 11.52 13.48 11.75
C THR A 227 12.62 14.16 12.55
N GLU A 228 13.83 14.09 12.03
CA GLU A 228 15.00 14.72 12.61
C GLU A 228 15.47 15.83 11.66
N ARG A 229 15.73 17.02 12.20
CA ARG A 229 16.27 18.16 11.46
C ARG A 229 17.74 18.29 11.83
N LEU A 230 18.61 18.20 10.85
CA LEU A 230 20.06 18.37 10.98
C LEU A 230 20.45 19.69 10.32
N THR A 231 21.33 20.45 10.95
CA THR A 231 21.93 21.64 10.32
C THR A 231 22.95 21.18 9.28
N ARG A 232 23.01 21.83 8.13
CA ARG A 232 23.97 21.47 7.08
C ARG A 232 25.42 21.58 7.55
N THR A 233 25.72 22.54 8.42
CA THR A 233 27.04 22.73 9.04
C THR A 233 27.45 21.60 9.98
N ASP A 234 26.48 20.86 10.53
CA ASP A 234 26.76 19.76 11.46
C ASP A 234 27.12 18.48 10.72
N ILE A 235 27.00 18.44 9.39
CA ILE A 235 27.25 17.24 8.58
C ILE A 235 28.71 17.23 8.13
N MET A 236 29.46 16.23 8.59
CA MET A 236 30.88 16.07 8.24
C MET A 236 31.09 15.25 6.97
N ALA A 237 30.27 14.22 6.77
CA ALA A 237 30.44 13.29 5.67
C ALA A 237 29.13 12.64 5.24
N CYS A 238 29.07 12.30 3.96
CA CYS A 238 27.99 11.58 3.33
C CYS A 238 28.59 10.38 2.58
N GLY A 239 28.07 9.19 2.83
CA GLY A 239 28.48 7.96 2.15
C GLY A 239 27.28 7.22 1.61
N VAL A 240 27.43 6.61 0.43
CA VAL A 240 26.40 5.77 -0.18
C VAL A 240 26.88 4.33 -0.17
N GLN A 241 26.06 3.46 0.41
CA GLN A 241 26.27 2.02 0.37
C GLN A 241 25.19 1.37 -0.51
N ALA A 242 25.57 0.96 -1.72
CA ALA A 242 24.69 0.26 -2.66
C ALA A 242 25.33 -1.05 -3.11
N GLY A 243 24.66 -2.17 -2.86
CA GLY A 243 25.05 -3.46 -3.44
C GLY A 243 24.84 -3.50 -4.95
N TRP A 244 25.31 -4.54 -5.63
CA TRP A 244 25.22 -4.68 -7.09
C TRP A 244 23.81 -4.47 -7.64
N THR A 245 22.80 -5.08 -7.00
CA THR A 245 21.39 -4.90 -7.38
C THR A 245 20.86 -3.50 -7.12
N GLY A 246 21.34 -2.84 -6.05
CA GLY A 246 21.00 -1.46 -5.74
C GLY A 246 21.55 -0.49 -6.77
N ARG A 247 22.81 -0.66 -7.20
CA ARG A 247 23.43 0.15 -8.25
C ARG A 247 22.71 0.00 -9.60
N LEU A 248 22.32 -1.22 -9.96
CA LEU A 248 21.58 -1.48 -11.20
C LEU A 248 20.18 -0.84 -11.19
N LEU A 249 19.52 -0.83 -10.04
CA LEU A 249 18.15 -0.35 -9.87
C LEU A 249 18.08 1.11 -9.36
N GLY A 250 19.21 1.78 -9.14
CA GLY A 250 19.26 3.18 -8.70
C GLY A 250 18.81 3.41 -7.26
N PHE A 251 19.07 2.47 -6.33
CA PHE A 251 18.79 2.67 -4.91
C PHE A 251 19.92 2.20 -4.00
N GLY A 252 20.02 2.82 -2.83
CA GLY A 252 21.07 2.50 -1.88
C GLY A 252 20.73 2.90 -0.45
N THR A 253 21.73 2.74 0.42
CA THR A 253 21.68 3.19 1.81
C THR A 253 22.52 4.43 1.94
N LEU A 254 21.91 5.53 2.37
CA LEU A 254 22.59 6.77 2.67
C LEU A 254 23.06 6.77 4.12
N ASN A 255 24.36 6.98 4.33
CA ASN A 255 24.97 7.11 5.64
C ASN A 255 25.46 8.55 5.81
N ILE A 256 24.92 9.27 6.78
CA ILE A 256 25.28 10.65 7.10
C ILE A 256 25.99 10.66 8.45
N ILE A 257 27.19 11.22 8.51
CA ILE A 257 27.97 11.37 9.72
C ILE A 257 27.98 12.85 10.12
N CYS A 258 27.61 13.12 11.37
CA CYS A 258 27.58 14.46 11.93
C CYS A 258 28.78 14.73 12.83
N ASP A 259 29.21 15.98 12.92
CA ASP A 259 30.31 16.46 13.78
C ASP A 259 30.05 16.19 15.26
N SER A 260 28.78 16.20 15.66
CA SER A 260 28.32 15.79 16.98
C SER A 260 28.55 14.30 17.35
N GLY A 261 29.21 13.51 16.49
CA GLY A 261 29.44 12.08 16.67
C GLY A 261 28.22 11.19 16.40
N ARG A 262 27.11 11.77 15.92
CA ARG A 262 25.89 11.03 15.54
C ARG A 262 25.99 10.55 14.10
N SER A 263 25.56 9.31 13.85
CA SER A 263 25.43 8.75 12.50
C SER A 263 23.99 8.38 12.19
N PHE A 264 23.58 8.66 10.96
CA PHE A 264 22.24 8.37 10.45
C PHE A 264 22.35 7.50 9.21
N SER A 265 21.82 6.28 9.30
CA SER A 265 21.68 5.40 8.15
C SER A 265 20.21 5.37 7.70
N VAL A 266 19.98 5.66 6.43
CA VAL A 266 18.67 5.65 5.78
C VAL A 266 18.74 4.72 4.58
N ARG A 267 18.07 3.58 4.69
CA ARG A 267 18.10 2.52 3.68
C ARG A 267 17.07 2.78 2.59
N GLY A 268 17.36 2.25 1.39
CA GLY A 268 16.39 2.16 0.30
C GLY A 268 16.03 3.48 -0.36
N ILE A 269 16.89 4.49 -0.25
CA ILE A 269 16.68 5.79 -0.90
C ILE A 269 16.90 5.65 -2.41
N ALA A 270 16.00 6.24 -3.19
CA ALA A 270 16.16 6.37 -4.64
C ALA A 270 17.19 7.44 -4.95
N ASP A 271 18.13 7.10 -5.83
CA ASP A 271 19.22 7.96 -6.28
C ASP A 271 20.00 8.66 -5.13
N PRO A 272 20.64 7.87 -4.24
CA PRO A 272 21.36 8.38 -3.09
C PRO A 272 22.62 9.19 -3.47
N ASP A 273 23.21 8.92 -4.63
CA ASP A 273 24.44 9.57 -5.10
C ASP A 273 24.19 11.07 -5.39
N THR A 274 23.12 11.38 -6.13
CA THR A 274 22.69 12.76 -6.38
C THR A 274 22.42 13.54 -5.08
N PHE A 275 21.98 12.85 -4.03
CA PHE A 275 21.77 13.47 -2.72
C PHE A 275 23.09 13.87 -2.06
N CYS A 276 24.11 12.99 -2.03
CA CYS A 276 25.42 13.34 -1.48
C CYS A 276 26.12 14.42 -2.32
N GLU A 277 26.05 14.34 -3.66
CA GLU A 277 26.62 15.33 -4.56
C GLU A 277 26.05 16.74 -4.28
N ARG A 278 24.72 16.85 -4.15
CA ARG A 278 24.05 18.12 -3.83
C ARG A 278 24.33 18.63 -2.43
N LEU A 279 24.62 17.73 -1.49
CA LEU A 279 25.02 18.11 -0.13
C LEU A 279 26.38 18.81 -0.13
N GLY A 280 27.27 18.45 -1.07
CA GLY A 280 28.57 19.11 -1.28
C GLY A 280 29.58 18.82 -0.17
N VAL A 281 29.46 17.66 0.48
CA VAL A 281 30.30 17.23 1.60
C VAL A 281 31.19 16.08 1.13
N LEU A 282 32.38 15.92 1.72
CA LEU A 282 33.35 14.87 1.38
C LEU A 282 32.67 13.49 1.28
N GLU A 283 32.76 12.88 0.10
CA GLU A 283 32.27 11.52 -0.14
C GLU A 283 33.20 10.53 0.56
N LEU A 284 32.64 9.76 1.51
CA LEU A 284 33.34 8.59 2.04
C LEU A 284 33.14 7.43 1.05
N HIS A 285 34.13 7.23 0.18
CA HIS A 285 34.27 5.96 -0.55
C HIS A 285 34.85 4.93 0.43
N GLU A 286 34.03 3.97 0.86
CA GLU A 286 34.54 2.71 1.43
C GLU A 286 34.67 1.70 0.28
N ASP A 287 35.92 1.31 0.01
CA ASP A 287 36.33 0.27 -0.97
C ASP A 287 35.83 -1.14 -0.60
#